data_AF-A0A432G7Z5-F1
#
_entry.id   AF-A0A432G7Z5-F1
#
_cell.length_a   1.000
_cell.length_b   1.000
_cell.length_c   1.000
_cell.angle_alpha   90.00
_cell.angle_beta   90.00
_cell.angle_gamma   90.00
#
_symmetry.space_group_name_H-M   'P 1'
#
loop_
_entity.id
_entity.type
_entity.pdbx_description
1 polymer ?
#
loop_
_entity_poly.entity_id
_entity_poly.type
_entity_poly.pdbx_seq_one_letter_code
_entity_poly.pdbx_strand_id
1 'polypeptide(L)'
;MKPIVLFFLVLLVSQAPAEIYKWVDAQGNVHYSDEPQAPGAKRMRQLPGLSTYSPPPLPSKPPQEEVREEFSGELPEKAPPAAHPGYQVLKIV
;
A
#
# COMPACT_ATOMS: atom_id res chain seq x y z
N MET A 1 -4.13 23.92 -43.05
CA MET A 1 -4.98 22.71 -43.15
C MET A 1 -4.22 21.41 -42.82
N LYS A 2 -3.00 21.22 -43.33
CA LYS A 2 -2.14 20.05 -43.02
C LYS A 2 -1.85 19.78 -41.52
N PRO A 3 -1.58 20.77 -40.64
CA PRO A 3 -1.24 20.48 -39.24
C PRO A 3 -2.44 19.99 -38.43
N ILE A 4 -3.65 20.41 -38.80
CA ILE A 4 -4.89 19.96 -38.15
C ILE A 4 -5.12 18.47 -38.45
N VAL A 5 -4.93 18.06 -39.70
CA VAL A 5 -5.03 16.63 -40.09
C VAL A 5 -3.99 15.79 -39.36
N LEU A 6 -2.75 16.28 -39.24
CA LEU A 6 -1.69 15.58 -38.50
C LEU A 6 -2.03 15.44 -37.01
N PHE A 7 -2.59 16.49 -36.40
CA PHE A 7 -3.02 16.47 -35.00
C PHE A 7 -4.10 15.42 -34.75
N PHE A 8 -5.13 15.37 -35.60
CA PHE A 8 -6.17 14.35 -35.51
C PHE A 8 -5.62 12.94 -35.75
N LEU A 9 -4.66 12.78 -36.66
CA LEU A 9 -4.04 11.47 -36.93
C LEU A 9 -3.28 10.93 -35.71
N VAL A 10 -2.59 11.80 -34.95
CA VAL A 10 -1.88 11.40 -33.71
C VAL A 10 -2.85 10.96 -32.62
N LEU A 11 -4.00 11.64 -32.48
CA LEU A 11 -5.02 11.30 -31.49
C LEU A 11 -5.63 9.89 -31.70
N LEU A 12 -5.69 9.41 -32.94
CA LEU A 12 -6.25 8.09 -33.24
C LEU A 12 -5.35 6.91 -32.80
N VAL A 13 -4.03 7.13 -32.67
CA VAL A 13 -3.07 6.05 -32.34
C VAL A 13 -2.97 5.80 -30.84
N SER A 14 -3.48 6.71 -30.00
CA SER A 14 -3.29 6.67 -28.54
C SER A 14 -4.22 5.70 -27.78
N GLN A 15 -4.96 4.82 -28.45
CA GLN A 15 -5.82 3.85 -27.76
C GLN A 15 -4.99 2.63 -27.30
N ALA A 16 -4.26 2.78 -26.21
CA ALA A 16 -3.63 1.66 -25.49
C ALA A 16 -4.67 1.03 -24.54
N PRO A 17 -5.16 -0.19 -24.80
CA PRO A 17 -6.08 -0.86 -23.88
C PRO A 17 -5.30 -1.34 -22.64
N ALA A 18 -5.59 -0.76 -21.48
CA ALA A 18 -5.12 -1.26 -20.19
C ALA A 18 -5.97 -2.49 -19.80
N GLU A 19 -5.55 -3.67 -20.25
CA GLU A 19 -6.21 -4.93 -19.91
C GLU A 19 -5.52 -5.58 -18.70
N ILE A 20 -6.31 -5.99 -17.71
CA ILE A 20 -5.79 -6.65 -16.51
C ILE A 20 -6.18 -8.13 -16.56
N TYR A 21 -5.22 -9.00 -16.33
CA TYR A 21 -5.36 -10.46 -16.37
C TYR A 21 -5.28 -11.03 -14.97
N LYS A 22 -6.12 -12.02 -14.68
CA LYS A 22 -6.12 -12.78 -13.43
C LYS A 22 -5.89 -14.26 -13.70
N TRP A 23 -5.05 -14.89 -12.90
CA TRP A 23 -4.93 -16.34 -12.83
C TRP A 23 -4.77 -16.82 -11.39
N VAL A 24 -4.88 -18.14 -11.20
CA VAL A 24 -4.63 -18.81 -9.93
C VAL A 24 -3.40 -19.69 -10.14
N ASP A 25 -2.40 -19.58 -9.26
CA ASP A 25 -1.21 -20.41 -9.32
C ASP A 25 -1.46 -21.82 -8.76
N ALA A 26 -0.44 -22.68 -8.78
CA ALA A 26 -0.53 -24.06 -8.28
C ALA A 26 -0.79 -24.13 -6.76
N GLN A 27 -0.44 -23.08 -6.03
CA GLN A 27 -0.62 -22.95 -4.58
C GLN A 27 -1.99 -22.37 -4.22
N GLY A 28 -2.80 -21.97 -5.21
CA GLY A 28 -4.13 -21.39 -5.02
C GLY A 28 -4.13 -19.88 -4.84
N ASN A 29 -2.98 -19.19 -4.99
CA ASN A 29 -2.93 -17.74 -4.88
C ASN A 29 -3.44 -17.08 -6.15
N VAL A 30 -4.17 -15.98 -5.96
CA VAL A 30 -4.68 -15.17 -7.07
C VAL A 30 -3.65 -14.11 -7.44
N HIS A 31 -3.24 -14.11 -8.70
CA HIS A 31 -2.31 -13.13 -9.26
C HIS A 31 -3.00 -12.23 -10.29
N TYR A 32 -2.50 -11.01 -10.42
CA TYR A 32 -2.95 -9.99 -11.37
C TYR A 32 -1.76 -9.46 -12.16
N SER A 33 -1.89 -9.29 -13.48
CA SER A 33 -0.85 -8.71 -14.35
C SER A 33 -1.47 -7.97 -15.54
N ASP A 34 -0.75 -6.99 -16.08
CA ASP A 34 -1.13 -6.31 -17.32
C ASP A 34 -0.83 -7.17 -18.58
N GLU A 35 -0.06 -8.26 -18.40
CA GLU A 35 0.26 -9.20 -19.46
C GLU A 35 -0.30 -10.61 -19.16
N PRO A 36 -0.70 -11.37 -20.19
CA PRO A 36 -1.12 -12.75 -20.02
C PRO A 36 0.08 -13.67 -19.75
N GLN A 37 0.56 -13.70 -18.51
CA GLN A 37 1.75 -14.47 -18.13
C GLN A 37 1.51 -15.97 -17.92
N ALA A 38 0.26 -16.40 -17.72
CA ALA A 38 -0.06 -17.79 -17.37
C ALA A 38 -1.04 -18.46 -18.36
N PRO A 39 -0.85 -19.76 -18.66
CA PRO A 39 -1.85 -20.56 -19.38
C PRO A 39 -3.18 -20.56 -18.61
N GLY A 40 -4.23 -20.01 -19.21
CA GLY A 40 -5.55 -19.88 -18.59
C GLY A 40 -5.80 -18.56 -17.86
N ALA A 41 -4.91 -17.57 -17.97
CA ALA A 41 -5.16 -16.22 -17.50
C ALA A 41 -6.43 -15.65 -18.15
N LYS A 42 -7.35 -15.15 -17.33
CA LYS A 42 -8.62 -14.56 -17.78
C LYS A 42 -8.52 -13.04 -17.72
N ARG A 43 -8.91 -12.38 -18.83
CA ARG A 43 -9.10 -10.92 -18.86
C ARG A 43 -10.19 -10.51 -17.88
N MET A 44 -9.85 -9.62 -16.96
CA MET A 44 -10.79 -8.98 -16.06
C MET A 44 -11.22 -7.63 -16.62
N ARG A 45 -12.52 -7.50 -16.89
CA ARG A 45 -13.14 -6.25 -17.34
C ARG A 45 -13.49 -5.32 -16.16
N GLN A 46 -13.59 -5.88 -14.96
CA GLN A 46 -13.88 -5.16 -13.72
C GLN A 46 -12.94 -5.67 -12.63
N LEU A 47 -12.26 -4.74 -11.96
CA LEU A 47 -11.45 -5.06 -10.79
C LEU A 47 -12.36 -5.20 -9.58
N PRO A 48 -12.15 -6.20 -8.72
CA PRO A 48 -12.79 -6.19 -7.41
C PRO A 48 -12.41 -4.91 -6.67
N GLY A 49 -13.35 -4.37 -5.87
CA GLY A 49 -13.10 -3.18 -5.07
C GLY A 49 -11.84 -3.33 -4.21
N LEU A 50 -11.11 -2.23 -4.02
CA LEU A 50 -9.94 -2.19 -3.14
C LEU A 50 -10.33 -2.72 -1.77
N SER A 51 -9.50 -3.61 -1.22
CA SER A 51 -9.64 -4.02 0.17
C SER A 51 -9.22 -2.86 1.06
N THR A 52 -10.19 -2.04 1.45
CA THR A 52 -9.97 -0.98 2.43
C THR A 52 -10.02 -1.59 3.84
N TYR A 53 -8.95 -1.43 4.60
CA TYR A 53 -8.94 -1.77 6.02
C TYR A 53 -9.65 -0.66 6.80
N SER A 54 -10.69 -1.02 7.56
CA SER A 54 -11.30 -0.12 8.54
C SER A 54 -10.73 -0.46 9.92
N PRO A 55 -9.97 0.45 10.56
CA PRO A 55 -9.48 0.21 11.91
C PRO A 55 -10.66 0.15 12.90
N PRO A 56 -10.56 -0.69 13.95
CA PRO A 56 -11.58 -0.72 14.98
C PRO A 56 -11.73 0.66 15.64
N PRO A 57 -12.93 1.00 16.17
CA PRO A 57 -13.13 2.24 16.90
C PRO A 57 -12.12 2.35 18.04
N LEU A 58 -11.40 3.48 18.10
CA LEU A 58 -10.54 3.75 19.24
C LEU A 58 -11.43 3.85 20.50
N PRO A 59 -11.04 3.22 21.61
CA PRO A 59 -11.74 3.43 22.87
C PRO A 59 -11.78 4.93 23.15
N SER A 60 -12.98 5.44 23.41
CA SER A 60 -13.16 6.84 23.80
C SER A 60 -12.41 7.04 25.10
N LYS A 61 -11.25 7.69 25.02
CA LYS A 61 -10.51 8.13 26.20
C LYS A 61 -11.50 8.98 27.02
N PRO A 62 -11.87 8.59 28.25
CA PRO A 62 -12.61 9.47 29.14
C PRO A 62 -11.87 10.80 29.19
N PRO A 63 -12.55 11.95 29.38
CA PRO A 63 -11.87 13.21 29.66
C PRO A 63 -10.79 12.94 30.70
N GLN A 64 -9.53 12.96 30.28
CA GLN A 64 -8.42 12.92 31.21
C GLN A 64 -8.50 14.27 31.87
N GLU A 65 -9.11 14.28 33.05
CA GLU A 65 -8.88 15.31 34.04
C GLU A 65 -7.37 15.48 34.08
N GLU A 66 -6.93 16.68 33.69
CA GLU A 66 -5.54 17.09 33.63
C GLU A 66 -5.00 17.07 35.06
N VAL A 67 -4.69 15.87 35.56
CA VAL A 67 -3.87 15.70 36.73
C VAL A 67 -2.48 16.10 36.25
N ARG A 68 -2.21 17.40 36.37
CA ARG A 68 -0.86 17.95 36.34
C ARG A 68 -0.14 17.35 37.53
N GLU A 69 0.41 16.16 37.35
CA GLU A 69 1.46 15.67 38.24
C GLU A 69 2.62 16.64 38.10
N GLU A 70 2.79 17.46 39.12
CA GLU A 70 3.99 18.24 39.35
C GLU A 70 5.15 17.25 39.39
N PHE A 71 5.88 17.16 38.29
CA PHE A 71 7.10 16.38 38.17
C PHE A 71 8.15 17.01 39.10
N SER A 72 8.05 16.68 40.38
CA SER A 72 9.11 16.88 41.38
C SER A 72 9.88 15.57 41.48
N GLY A 73 10.60 15.26 40.40
CA GLY A 73 11.46 14.09 40.30
C GLY A 73 12.80 14.53 39.77
N GLU A 74 13.81 14.53 40.65
CA GLU A 74 15.23 14.61 40.29
C GLU A 74 15.52 13.77 39.05
N LEU A 75 16.26 14.36 38.10
CA LEU A 75 16.75 13.69 36.90
C LEU A 75 17.50 12.41 37.30
N PRO A 76 17.01 11.19 36.98
CA PRO A 76 17.86 10.02 37.12
C PRO A 76 18.99 10.15 36.10
N GLU A 77 20.19 10.31 36.64
CA GLU A 77 21.47 10.25 35.96
C GLU A 77 21.55 8.96 35.12
N LYS A 78 21.38 9.15 33.80
CA LYS A 78 21.83 8.29 32.70
C LYS A 78 21.99 6.79 33.04
N ALA A 79 20.91 6.02 32.92
CA ALA A 79 20.99 4.55 32.87
C ALA A 79 21.32 4.04 31.44
N PRO A 80 22.01 2.90 31.29
CA PRO A 80 22.73 2.49 30.07
C PRO A 80 21.80 2.09 28.91
N PRO A 81 22.29 2.05 27.65
CA PRO A 81 21.46 1.64 26.51
C PRO A 81 20.96 0.20 26.72
N ALA A 82 19.68 0.06 27.03
CA ALA A 82 19.02 -1.22 27.09
C ALA A 82 19.06 -1.83 25.67
N ALA A 83 19.93 -2.81 25.49
CA ALA A 83 19.93 -3.68 24.34
C ALA A 83 18.61 -4.47 24.33
N HIS A 84 17.69 -4.12 23.43
CA HIS A 84 16.51 -4.93 23.18
C HIS A 84 16.92 -6.19 22.39
N PRO A 85 16.73 -7.42 22.93
CA PRO A 85 16.98 -8.63 22.17
C PRO A 85 15.80 -8.85 21.23
N GLY A 86 15.91 -8.42 19.97
CA GLY A 86 14.83 -8.72 19.01
C GLY A 86 14.89 -8.06 17.65
N TYR A 87 15.68 -7.01 17.44
CA TYR A 87 15.76 -6.37 16.12
C TYR A 87 16.98 -6.87 15.35
N GLN A 88 16.75 -7.84 14.46
CA GLN A 88 17.69 -8.08 13.37
C GLN A 88 17.53 -6.95 12.35
N VAL A 89 18.48 -6.01 12.35
CA VAL A 89 18.58 -4.98 11.31
C VAL A 89 18.93 -5.70 10.02
N LEU A 90 17.98 -5.79 9.09
CA LEU A 90 18.19 -6.33 7.76
C LEU A 90 19.18 -5.39 7.03
N LYS A 91 20.45 -5.80 6.93
CA LYS A 91 21.43 -5.10 6.09
C LYS A 91 21.05 -5.34 4.63
N ILE A 92 20.43 -4.35 4.02
CA ILE A 92 20.33 -4.26 2.57
C ILE A 92 21.72 -3.85 2.09
N VAL A 93 22.31 -4.70 1.24
CA VAL A 93 23.61 -4.53 0.59
C VAL A 93 23.48 -3.58 -0.59
#